data_AF-A0A401GST3-F1
#
_entry.id   AF-A0A401GST3-F1
#
_cell.length_a   1.000
_cell.length_b   1.000
_cell.length_c   1.000
_cell.angle_alpha   90.00
_cell.angle_beta   90.00
_cell.angle_gamma   90.00
#
_symmetry.space_group_name_H-M   'P 1'
#
loop_
_entity.id
_entity.type
_entity.pdbx_description
1 polymer ?
#
loop_
_entity_poly.entity_id
_entity_poly.type
_entity_poly.pdbx_seq_one_letter_code
_entity_poly.pdbx_strand_id
1 'polypeptide(L)'
;MSVEPISRIAVYSNNTNMVALFNMLRALPAYNDITKSAMDVLLQDDAQLCVVHIPGKENVMADALSRKRFELVMELIPKIQLSPFTPPRDALGAAAQ
;
A
#
# COMPACT_ATOMS: atom_id res chain seq x y z
N MET A 1 18.47 17.89 12.70
CA MET A 1 17.76 18.00 11.41
C MET A 1 16.32 17.68 11.68
N SER A 2 15.43 18.67 11.61
CA SER A 2 13.98 18.45 11.59
C SER A 2 13.63 17.94 10.19
N VAL A 3 13.22 16.68 10.10
CA VAL A 3 12.67 16.12 8.86
C VAL A 3 11.29 16.74 8.70
N GLU A 4 11.06 17.44 7.59
CA GLU A 4 9.73 17.96 7.27
C GLU A 4 8.74 16.79 7.17
N PRO A 5 7.54 16.89 7.75
CA PRO A 5 6.56 15.81 7.71
C PRO A 5 6.14 15.52 6.27
N ILE A 6 5.97 14.23 5.94
CA ILE A 6 5.50 13.80 4.62
C ILE A 6 4.02 14.15 4.50
N SER A 7 3.70 15.26 3.85
CA SER A 7 2.32 15.75 3.72
C SER A 7 1.57 15.19 2.51
N ARG A 8 2.28 14.58 1.54
CA ARG A 8 1.67 14.07 0.29
C ARG A 8 2.28 12.75 -0.12
N ILE A 9 1.43 11.74 -0.25
CA ILE A 9 1.79 10.36 -0.59
C ILE A 9 1.08 9.99 -1.90
N ALA A 10 1.83 9.47 -2.87
CA ALA A 10 1.29 8.90 -4.09
C ALA A 10 1.51 7.38 -4.09
N VAL A 11 0.42 6.62 -4.28
CA VAL A 11 0.46 5.15 -4.39
C VAL A 11 0.03 4.76 -5.80
N TYR A 12 0.95 4.13 -6.52
CA TYR A 12 0.68 3.58 -7.85
C TYR A 12 0.35 2.10 -7.72
N SER A 13 -0.76 1.66 -8.31
CA SER A 13 -1.20 0.27 -8.23
C SER A 13 -1.91 -0.18 -9.50
N ASN A 14 -1.73 -1.44 -9.90
CA ASN A 14 -2.55 -2.05 -10.95
C ASN A 14 -3.86 -2.65 -10.43
N ASN A 15 -4.13 -2.57 -9.12
CA ASN A 15 -5.36 -3.07 -8.54
C ASN A 15 -6.45 -1.99 -8.60
N THR A 16 -7.31 -2.07 -9.62
CA THR A 16 -8.42 -1.14 -9.83
C THR A 16 -9.40 -1.07 -8.67
N ASN A 17 -9.58 -2.16 -7.92
CA ASN A 17 -10.47 -2.19 -6.76
C ASN A 17 -9.92 -1.32 -5.62
N MET A 18 -8.61 -1.42 -5.35
CA MET A 18 -7.94 -0.56 -4.37
C MET A 18 -7.95 0.92 -4.78
N VAL A 19 -7.68 1.20 -6.06
CA VAL A 19 -7.73 2.57 -6.61
C VAL A 19 -9.13 3.17 -6.43
N ALA A 20 -10.17 2.42 -6.80
CA ALA A 20 -11.56 2.86 -6.64
C ALA A 20 -11.95 3.05 -5.16
N LEU A 21 -11.52 2.14 -4.29
CA LEU A 21 -11.78 2.20 -2.85
C LEU A 21 -11.27 3.50 -2.25
N PHE A 22 -10.01 3.89 -2.51
CA PHE A 22 -9.46 5.12 -1.94
C PHE A 22 -9.92 6.40 -2.65
N ASN A 23 -10.25 6.35 -3.94
CA ASN A 23 -10.78 7.52 -4.65
C ASN A 23 -12.26 7.81 -4.35
N MET A 24 -13.04 6.79 -4.01
CA MET A 24 -14.47 6.94 -3.70
C MET A 24 -14.77 6.82 -2.21
N LEU A 25 -13.79 6.41 -1.40
CA LEU A 25 -13.97 6.02 0.01
C LEU A 25 -15.13 5.04 0.19
N ARG A 26 -15.27 4.11 -0.77
CA ARG A 26 -16.32 3.10 -0.79
C ARG A 26 -15.70 1.71 -0.84
N ALA A 27 -15.91 0.96 0.22
CA ALA A 27 -15.40 -0.39 0.36
C ALA A 27 -16.55 -1.39 0.53
N LEU A 28 -16.35 -2.65 0.15
CA LEU A 28 -17.21 -3.72 0.63
C LEU A 28 -17.04 -3.84 2.15
N PRO A 29 -18.04 -4.36 2.90
CA PRO A 29 -17.97 -4.44 4.36
C PRO A 29 -16.66 -5.07 4.89
N ALA A 30 -16.16 -6.11 4.21
CA ALA A 30 -14.92 -6.80 4.56
C ALA A 30 -13.64 -5.93 4.47
N TYR A 31 -13.71 -4.77 3.82
CA TYR A 31 -12.59 -3.85 3.63
C TYR A 31 -12.74 -2.54 4.43
N ASN A 32 -13.84 -2.36 5.18
CA ASN A 32 -14.05 -1.12 5.93
C ASN A 32 -12.98 -0.92 7.00
N ASP A 33 -12.61 -1.97 7.72
CA ASP A 33 -11.64 -1.87 8.82
C ASP A 33 -10.26 -1.45 8.33
N ILE A 34 -9.76 -2.07 7.26
CA ILE A 34 -8.48 -1.69 6.65
C ILE A 34 -8.53 -0.28 6.02
N THR A 35 -9.66 0.10 5.43
CA THR A 35 -9.85 1.45 4.88
C THR A 35 -9.80 2.49 5.99
N LYS A 36 -10.48 2.22 7.11
CA LYS A 36 -10.51 3.11 8.27
C LYS A 36 -9.13 3.23 8.91
N SER A 37 -8.44 2.12 9.15
CA SER A 37 -7.06 2.12 9.67
C SER A 37 -6.13 2.98 8.80
N ALA A 38 -6.23 2.87 7.47
CA ALA A 38 -5.46 3.73 6.57
C ALA A 38 -5.84 5.22 6.68
N MET A 39 -7.12 5.55 6.83
CA MET A 39 -7.56 6.95 7.01
C MET A 39 -7.12 7.52 8.37
N ASP A 40 -7.17 6.72 9.44
CA ASP A 40 -6.75 7.14 10.77
C ASP A 40 -5.25 7.54 10.76
N VAL A 41 -4.41 6.79 10.05
CA VAL A 41 -2.98 7.15 9.85
C VAL A 41 -2.82 8.47 9.10
N LEU A 42 -3.55 8.65 7.98
CA LEU A 42 -3.46 9.89 7.19
C LEU A 42 -3.90 11.12 7.99
N LEU A 43 -4.96 11.00 8.80
CA LEU A 43 -5.46 12.08 9.63
C LEU A 43 -4.51 12.40 10.79
N GLN A 44 -3.90 11.39 11.41
CA GLN A 44 -2.94 11.58 12.49
C GLN A 44 -1.71 12.36 12.03
N ASP A 45 -1.25 12.10 10.80
CA ASP A 45 -0.03 12.68 10.26
C ASP A 45 -0.28 13.92 9.36
N ASP A 46 -1.54 14.40 9.26
CA ASP A 46 -1.97 15.48 8.36
C ASP A 46 -1.49 15.25 6.89
N ALA A 47 -1.60 14.00 6.45
CA ALA A 47 -1.09 13.54 5.17
C ALA A 47 -2.21 13.37 4.13
N GLN A 48 -1.92 13.73 2.89
CA GLN A 48 -2.81 13.54 1.74
C GLN A 48 -2.39 12.32 0.94
N LEU A 49 -3.35 11.46 0.59
CA LEU A 49 -3.11 10.28 -0.24
C LEU A 49 -3.72 10.46 -1.63
N CYS A 50 -2.93 10.18 -2.67
CA CYS A 50 -3.38 10.04 -4.05
C CYS A 50 -3.11 8.61 -4.54
N VAL A 51 -4.15 7.89 -4.95
CA VAL A 51 -4.02 6.51 -5.46
C VAL A 51 -4.28 6.50 -6.96
N VAL A 52 -3.28 6.08 -7.73
CA VAL A 52 -3.28 6.15 -9.20
C VAL A 52 -3.17 4.74 -9.77
N HIS A 53 -4.04 4.45 -10.74
CA HIS A 53 -3.95 3.20 -11.49
C HIS A 53 -2.77 3.22 -12.46
N ILE A 54 -1.97 2.16 -12.46
CA ILE A 54 -0.93 1.90 -13.48
C ILE A 54 -1.12 0.53 -14.15
N PRO A 55 -0.73 0.37 -15.43
CA PRO A 55 -0.74 -0.95 -16.08
C PRO A 55 0.13 -1.97 -15.34
N GLY A 56 -0.28 -3.26 -15.38
CA GLY A 56 0.49 -4.33 -14.73
C GLY A 56 1.94 -4.46 -15.19
N LYS A 57 2.21 -4.12 -16.47
CA LYS A 57 3.58 -4.06 -17.04
C LYS A 57 4.49 -3.01 -16.38
N GLU A 58 3.91 -2.04 -15.66
CA GLU A 58 4.63 -1.01 -14.91
C GLU A 58 4.68 -1.36 -13.40
N ASN A 59 3.82 -2.26 -12.92
CA ASN A 59 3.75 -2.70 -11.52
C ASN A 59 4.51 -4.02 -11.26
N VAL A 60 5.47 -4.37 -12.11
CA VAL A 60 6.14 -5.70 -12.12
C VAL A 60 6.82 -6.01 -10.79
N MET A 61 7.50 -5.01 -10.20
CA MET A 61 8.21 -5.19 -8.92
C MET A 61 7.25 -5.52 -7.78
N ALA A 62 6.13 -4.78 -7.66
CA ALA A 62 5.16 -5.02 -6.61
C ALA A 62 4.44 -6.37 -6.81
N ASP A 63 4.11 -6.75 -8.04
CA ASP A 63 3.54 -8.07 -8.35
C ASP A 63 4.51 -9.20 -7.97
N ALA A 64 5.78 -9.07 -8.34
CA ALA A 64 6.82 -10.05 -8.00
C ALA A 64 7.01 -10.18 -6.48
N LEU A 65 7.07 -9.06 -5.75
CA LEU A 65 7.17 -9.04 -4.29
C LEU A 65 5.95 -9.71 -3.63
N SER A 66 4.73 -9.34 -4.04
CA SER A 66 3.49 -9.91 -3.48
C SER A 66 3.36 -11.42 -3.68
N ARG A 67 3.99 -11.95 -4.75
CA ARG A 67 4.04 -13.38 -5.08
C ARG A 67 5.29 -14.09 -4.58
N LYS A 68 6.12 -13.43 -3.77
CA LYS A 68 7.39 -13.97 -3.23
C LYS A 68 8.39 -14.41 -4.31
N ARG A 69 8.37 -13.79 -5.49
CA ARG A 69 9.33 -14.04 -6.59
C ARG A 69 10.59 -13.20 -6.40
N PHE A 70 11.34 -13.47 -5.34
CA PHE A 70 12.50 -12.65 -4.95
C PHE A 70 13.66 -12.74 -5.95
N GLU A 71 13.82 -13.88 -6.62
CA GLU A 71 14.82 -14.05 -7.69
C GLU A 71 14.60 -13.04 -8.82
N LEU A 72 13.37 -12.95 -9.34
CA LEU A 72 12.99 -11.97 -10.34
C LEU A 72 13.23 -10.52 -9.87
N VAL A 73 12.95 -10.24 -8.59
CA VAL A 73 13.19 -8.92 -8.00
C VAL A 73 14.70 -8.57 -7.98
N MET A 74 15.55 -9.54 -7.66
CA MET A 74 17.01 -9.37 -7.69
C MET A 74 17.56 -9.30 -9.11
N GLU A 75 16.99 -10.01 -10.08
CA GLU A 75 17.35 -9.89 -11.50
C GLU A 75 17.01 -8.50 -12.04
N LEU A 76 15.82 -7.98 -11.73
CA LEU A 76 15.37 -6.67 -12.16
C LEU A 76 16.16 -5.54 -11.50
N ILE A 77 16.57 -5.71 -10.25
CA ILE A 77 17.38 -4.73 -9.50
C ILE A 77 18.51 -5.45 -8.74
N PRO A 78 19.69 -5.66 -9.37
CA PRO A 78 20.80 -6.46 -8.83
C PRO A 78 21.38 -6.01 -7.48
N LYS A 79 21.01 -4.83 -6.98
CA LYS A 79 21.48 -4.27 -5.70
C LYS A 79 20.34 -3.98 -4.72
N ILE A 80 19.15 -4.53 -4.96
CA ILE A 80 18.02 -4.31 -4.06
C ILE A 80 18.28 -4.94 -2.68
N GLN A 81 17.92 -4.21 -1.64
CA GLN A 81 17.91 -4.73 -0.27
C GLN A 81 16.47 -5.05 0.11
N LEU A 82 16.20 -6.32 0.43
CA LEU A 82 14.90 -6.76 0.90
C LEU A 82 14.91 -6.87 2.42
N SER A 83 14.01 -6.16 3.07
CA SER A 83 13.83 -6.20 4.52
C SER A 83 12.52 -6.92 4.87
N PRO A 84 12.47 -7.68 5.97
CA PRO A 84 11.23 -8.25 6.45
C PRO A 84 10.24 -7.14 6.84
N PHE A 85 8.96 -7.36 6.56
CA PHE A 85 7.88 -6.47 6.91
C PHE A 85 6.85 -7.22 7.76
N THR A 86 6.47 -6.65 8.89
CA THR A 86 5.33 -7.11 9.70
C THR A 86 4.24 -6.06 9.58
N PRO A 87 3.09 -6.38 8.96
CA PRO A 87 2.02 -5.41 8.78
C PRO A 87 1.38 -5.00 10.12
N PRO A 88 0.78 -3.79 10.21
CA PRO A 88 -0.05 -3.38 11.34
C PRO A 88 -1.14 -4.42 11.61
N ARG A 89 -1.36 -4.75 12.89
CA ARG A 89 -2.28 -5.85 13.28
C ARG A 89 -3.75 -5.52 13.01
N ASP A 90 -4.11 -4.26 13.18
CA ASP A 90 -5.42 -3.69 12.88
C ASP A 90 -5.74 -3.73 11.38
N ALA A 91 -4.72 -3.71 10.51
CA ALA A 91 -4.88 -3.86 9.07
C ALA A 91 -5.04 -5.32 8.59
N LEU A 92 -4.84 -6.33 9.45
CA LEU A 92 -4.88 -7.75 9.07
C LEU A 92 -6.28 -8.38 9.08
N GLY A 93 -7.34 -7.60 9.34
CA GLY A 93 -8.73 -8.08 9.32
C GLY A 93 -9.01 -9.22 10.32
N ALA A 94 -8.16 -9.39 11.34
CA ALA A 94 -8.41 -10.35 12.39
C ALA A 94 -9.65 -9.91 13.18
N ALA A 95 -10.66 -10.79 13.24
CA ALA A 95 -11.84 -10.55 14.06
C ALA A 95 -11.40 -10.22 15.50
N ALA A 96 -11.98 -9.16 16.07
CA ALA A 96 -11.95 -8.99 17.52
C ALA A 96 -12.48 -10.29 18.15
N GLN A 97 -11.66 -10.90 19.00
CA GLN A 97 -12.08 -12.05 19.80
C GLN A 97 -13.18 -11.65 20.78
#